data_AF-A0A8E6B8K2-F1
#
_entry.id   AF-A0A8E6B8K2-F1
#
_cell.length_a   1.000
_cell.length_b   1.000
_cell.length_c   1.000
_cell.angle_alpha   90.00
_cell.angle_beta   90.00
_cell.angle_gamma   90.00
#
_symmetry.space_group_name_H-M   'P 1'
#
loop_
_entity.id
_entity.type
_entity.pdbx_description
1 polymer ?
#
loop_
_entity_poly.entity_id
_entity_poly.type
_entity_poly.pdbx_seq_one_letter_code
_entity_poly.pdbx_strand_id
1 'polypeptide(L)' 'MGLLLLVLVILLLVGGLPRWNYSQNWGYGPSGLIGFILVVLVCLILFTDVIHISRF' A
#
# COMPACT_ATOMS: atom_id res chain seq x y z
N MET A 1 -38.70 11.55 7.47
CA MET A 1 -37.49 11.44 6.61
C MET A 1 -36.33 12.29 7.15
N GLY A 2 -36.00 12.23 8.45
CA GLY A 2 -34.98 13.11 9.07
C GLY A 2 -33.68 12.42 9.48
N LEU A 3 -33.75 11.13 9.81
CA LEU A 3 -32.63 10.38 10.36
C LEU A 3 -31.51 10.14 9.34
N LEU A 4 -31.86 9.84 8.09
CA LEU A 4 -30.87 9.62 7.03
C LEU A 4 -30.03 10.88 6.77
N LEU A 5 -30.67 12.06 6.73
CA LEU A 5 -30.00 13.34 6.54
C LEU A 5 -29.08 13.69 7.74
N LEU A 6 -29.55 13.41 8.96
CA LEU A 6 -28.76 13.58 10.19
C LEU A 6 -27.49 12.71 10.18
N VAL A 7 -27.61 11.43 9.83
CA VAL A 7 -26.47 10.50 9.71
C VAL A 7 -25.47 10.99 8.66
N LEU A 8 -25.95 11.49 7.53
CA LEU A 8 -25.11 11.98 6.43
C LEU A 8 -24.29 13.21 6.85
N VAL A 9 -24.90 14.16 7.58
CA VAL A 9 -24.21 15.32 8.14
C VAL A 9 -23.13 14.90 9.15
N ILE A 10 -23.43 13.94 10.03
CA ILE A 10 -22.46 13.43 11.01
C ILE A 10 -21.27 12.76 10.31
N LEU A 11 -21.51 11.97 9.26
CA LEU A 11 -20.44 11.32 8.48
C LEU A 11 -19.54 12.33 7.78
N LEU A 12 -20.11 13.39 7.18
CA LEU A 12 -19.32 14.45 6.55
C LEU A 12 -18.47 15.22 7.56
N LEU A 13 -19.02 15.51 8.75
CA LEU A 13 -18.27 16.16 9.82
C LEU A 13 -17.13 15.28 10.35
N VAL A 14 -17.32 13.97 10.46
CA VAL A 14 -16.28 13.06 10.96
C VAL A 14 -15.22 12.75 9.89
N GLY A 15 -15.63 12.50 8.64
CA GLY A 15 -14.75 12.16 7.52
C GLY A 15 -13.98 13.34 6.93
N GLY A 16 -14.50 14.57 7.04
CA GLY A 16 -13.82 15.79 6.61
C GLY A 16 -12.77 16.30 7.61
N LEU A 17 -12.74 15.74 8.82
CA LEU A 17 -11.68 16.06 9.77
C LEU A 17 -10.46 15.19 9.48
N PRO A 18 -9.23 15.75 9.49
CA PRO A 18 -7.99 15.01 9.28
C PRO A 18 -7.64 14.17 10.54
N ARG A 19 -8.60 13.37 11.02
CA ARG A 19 -8.43 12.41 12.12
C ARG A 19 -8.04 11.03 11.60
N TRP A 20 -8.24 10.78 10.30
CA TRP A 20 -7.57 9.68 9.63
C TRP A 20 -6.12 10.08 9.43
N ASN A 21 -5.34 9.97 10.50
CA ASN A 21 -3.92 9.82 10.38
C ASN A 21 -3.71 8.46 9.70
N TYR A 22 -3.81 8.43 8.36
CA TYR A 22 -3.30 7.29 7.61
C TYR A 22 -1.83 7.26 7.97
N SER A 23 -1.53 6.31 8.84
CA SER A 23 -0.24 6.18 9.49
C SER A 23 0.85 6.38 8.44
N GLN A 24 1.69 7.39 8.61
CA GLN A 24 2.90 7.53 7.80
C GLN A 24 3.88 6.34 8.02
N ASN A 25 3.51 5.39 8.90
CA ASN A 25 4.19 4.13 9.18
C ASN A 25 3.93 3.01 8.13
N TRP A 26 3.31 3.31 6.98
CA TRP A 26 3.23 2.36 5.84
C TRP A 26 4.51 2.34 4.99
N GLY A 27 5.62 2.84 5.51
CA GLY A 27 6.93 2.43 5.05
C GLY A 27 7.67 3.37 4.11
N TYR A 28 7.45 4.69 4.22
CA TYR A 28 8.32 5.71 3.61
C TYR A 28 9.56 6.05 4.47
N GLY A 29 9.82 5.27 5.53
CA GLY A 29 11.16 5.09 6.09
C GLY A 29 11.95 4.01 5.33
N PRO A 30 13.15 3.58 5.78
CA PRO A 30 14.08 2.70 5.04
C PRO A 30 13.49 1.36 4.53
N SER A 31 12.28 1.01 4.95
CA SER A 31 11.46 -0.08 4.39
C SER A 31 11.14 0.04 2.90
N GLY A 32 11.01 1.24 2.33
CA GLY A 32 10.79 1.40 0.88
C GLY A 32 11.98 0.93 0.05
N LEU A 33 13.19 1.19 0.55
CA LEU A 33 14.43 0.71 -0.07
C LEU A 33 14.60 -0.80 0.10
N ILE A 34 14.27 -1.33 1.28
CA ILE A 34 14.28 -2.78 1.54
C ILE A 34 13.29 -3.50 0.62
N GLY A 35 12.06 -2.98 0.48
CA GLY A 35 11.06 -3.51 -0.45
C GLY A 35 11.53 -3.45 -1.90
N PHE A 36 12.16 -2.35 -2.31
CA PHE A 36 12.75 -2.22 -3.64
C PHE A 36 13.87 -3.25 -3.89
N ILE A 37 14.79 -3.42 -2.93
CA ILE A 37 15.88 -4.40 -2.99
C ILE A 37 15.32 -5.83 -3.12
N LEU A 38 14.31 -6.17 -2.32
CA LEU A 38 13.66 -7.49 -2.37
C LEU A 38 13.01 -7.75 -3.73
N VAL A 39 12.31 -6.77 -4.32
CA VAL A 39 11.71 -6.90 -5.65
C VAL A 39 12.79 -7.14 -6.71
N VAL A 40 13.90 -6.39 -6.66
CA VAL A 40 15.04 -6.57 -7.59
C VAL A 40 15.65 -7.96 -7.47
N LEU A 41 15.85 -8.46 -6.25
CA LEU A 41 16.37 -9.81 -5.99
C LEU A 41 15.46 -10.90 -6.56
N VAL A 42 14.14 -10.78 -6.37
CA VAL A 42 13.15 -11.73 -6.90
C VAL A 42 13.16 -11.71 -8.43
N CYS A 43 13.21 -10.53 -9.06
CA CYS A 43 13.34 -10.42 -10.51
C CYS A 43 14.63 -11.07 -11.02
N LEU A 44 15.76 -10.85 -10.34
CA LEU A 44 17.06 -11.39 -10.75
C LEU A 44 17.08 -12.93 -10.68
N ILE A 45 16.61 -13.49 -9.56
CA ILE A 45 16.51 -14.94 -9.35
C ILE A 45 15.59 -15.55 -10.41
N LEU A 46 14.36 -15.02 -10.58
CA LEU A 46 13.43 -15.52 -11.59
C LEU A 46 14.00 -15.44 -13.00
N PHE A 47 14.65 -14.34 -13.38
CA PHE A 47 15.24 -14.21 -14.71
C PHE A 47 16.41 -15.19 -14.90
N THR A 48 17.24 -15.39 -13.86
CA THR A 48 18.37 -16.32 -13.88
C THR A 48 17.90 -17.77 -13.98
N ASP A 49 16.92 -18.17 -13.16
CA ASP A 49 16.33 -19.51 -13.17
C ASP A 49 15.58 -19.78 -14.47
N VAL A 50 14.83 -18.81 -15.00
CA VAL A 50 14.13 -18.94 -16.30
C VAL A 50 15.14 -19.06 -17.45
N ILE A 51 16.21 -18.28 -17.45
CA ILE A 51 17.31 -18.46 -18.42
C ILE A 51 17.91 -19.86 -18.27
N HIS A 52 18.12 -20.35 -17.05
CA HIS A 52 18.67 -21.68 -16.85
C HIS A 52 17.74 -22.80 -17.34
N ILE A 53 16.44 -22.71 -17.04
CA ILE A 53 15.41 -23.68 -17.43
C ILE A 53 15.22 -23.72 -18.94
N SER A 54 15.31 -22.57 -19.61
CA SER A 54 15.19 -22.45 -21.07
C SER A 54 16.44 -22.89 -21.85
N ARG A 55 17.52 -23.26 -21.17
CA ARG A 55 18.79 -23.71 -21.75
C ARG A 55 18.99 -25.23 -21.67
N PHE A 56 17.95 -25.96 -21.26
CA PHE A 56 17.84 -27.42 -21.33
C PHE A 56 16.78 -27.81 -22.36
#